data_AF-Z9JW38-F1
#
_entry.id   AF-Z9JW38-F1
#
_cell.length_a   1.000
_cell.length_b   1.000
_cell.length_c   1.000
_cell.angle_alpha   90.00
_cell.angle_beta   90.00
_cell.angle_gamma   90.00
#
_symmetry.space_group_name_H-M   'P 1'
#
loop_
_entity.id
_entity.type
_entity.pdbx_description
1 polymer ?
#
loop_
_entity_poly.entity_id
_entity_poly.type
_entity_poly.pdbx_seq_one_letter_code
_entity_poly.pdbx_strand_id
1 'polypeptide(L)'
;MGIVKVYNKGYDPGTGIGELLHTTSVRHAFGMIRRGVADPVELMLAPDDRIVPTALELTRELSGAWVEGGGQRSVGFSFRAVHERDHWTCAYCGRSVSKSPAIEALLATVDHIMPVSRGGESSWLNLVSACKECNNRKADRTPEEAGMALRFEPYDPAVAYRVGGHVELIPVAG
;
A
#
# COMPACT_ATOMS: atom_id res chain seq x y z
N MET A 1 -13.74 -22.02 5.43
CA MET A 1 -14.29 -20.93 4.57
C MET A 1 -13.09 -20.20 3.99
N GLY A 2 -12.89 -20.24 2.67
CA GLY A 2 -11.72 -19.62 2.05
C GLY A 2 -11.75 -18.09 2.19
N ILE A 3 -10.59 -17.50 2.46
CA ILE A 3 -10.40 -16.06 2.53
C ILE A 3 -9.83 -15.60 1.18
N VAL A 4 -10.47 -14.61 0.57
CA VAL A 4 -10.05 -14.00 -0.70
C VAL A 4 -9.48 -12.62 -0.41
N LYS A 5 -8.29 -12.32 -0.92
CA LYS A 5 -7.68 -10.99 -0.82
C LYS A 5 -8.27 -10.06 -1.87
N VAL A 6 -8.56 -8.81 -1.53
CA VAL A 6 -9.04 -7.80 -2.47
C VAL A 6 -8.05 -6.66 -2.51
N TYR A 7 -7.40 -6.51 -3.66
CA TYR A 7 -6.41 -5.50 -3.94
C TYR A 7 -7.02 -4.31 -4.70
N ASN A 8 -6.44 -3.14 -4.50
CA ASN A 8 -6.67 -2.01 -5.40
C ASN A 8 -6.09 -2.30 -6.78
N LYS A 9 -6.46 -1.49 -7.77
CA LYS A 9 -5.92 -1.59 -9.12
C LYS A 9 -4.40 -1.36 -9.14
N GLY A 10 -3.66 -2.18 -9.88
CA GLY A 10 -2.19 -2.22 -9.93
C GLY A 10 -1.55 -3.40 -9.20
N TYR A 11 -2.30 -4.45 -8.84
CA TYR A 11 -1.74 -5.66 -8.25
C TYR A 11 -1.10 -6.57 -9.31
N ASP A 12 0.16 -6.94 -9.08
CA ASP A 12 0.93 -7.85 -9.90
C ASP A 12 1.07 -9.22 -9.19
N PRO A 13 0.40 -10.28 -9.68
CA PRO A 13 0.50 -11.63 -9.12
C PRO A 13 1.90 -12.25 -9.25
N GLY A 14 2.68 -11.86 -10.26
CA GLY A 14 4.02 -12.39 -10.51
C GLY A 14 5.06 -11.92 -9.50
N THR A 15 4.87 -10.71 -8.98
CA THR A 15 5.75 -10.11 -7.96
C THR A 15 5.12 -10.05 -6.56
N GLY A 16 3.80 -10.22 -6.46
CA GLY A 16 3.03 -10.06 -5.24
C GLY A 16 2.89 -8.60 -4.78
N ILE A 17 3.18 -7.64 -5.66
CA ILE A 17 3.13 -6.20 -5.37
C ILE A 17 1.70 -5.70 -5.61
N GLY A 18 1.11 -4.98 -4.66
CA GLY A 18 -0.16 -4.27 -4.82
C GLY A 18 -0.82 -3.92 -3.49
N GLU A 19 -1.73 -2.94 -3.51
CA GLU A 19 -2.41 -2.46 -2.30
C GLU A 19 -3.52 -3.41 -1.86
N LEU A 20 -3.28 -4.19 -0.81
CA LEU A 20 -4.34 -4.99 -0.20
C LEU A 20 -5.33 -4.09 0.54
N LEU A 21 -6.57 -3.98 0.04
CA LEU A 21 -7.62 -3.18 0.65
C LEU A 21 -8.26 -3.91 1.83
N HIS A 22 -8.69 -5.15 1.62
CA HIS A 22 -9.30 -6.00 2.65
C HIS A 22 -9.30 -7.47 2.23
N THR A 23 -9.85 -8.32 3.10
CA THR A 23 -10.14 -9.71 2.77
C THR A 23 -11.63 -10.00 2.88
N THR A 24 -12.12 -10.93 2.07
CA THR A 24 -13.55 -11.27 2.02
C THR A 24 -13.77 -12.78 1.88
N SER A 25 -15.03 -13.21 1.95
CA SER A 25 -15.40 -14.61 1.73
C SER A 25 -15.46 -14.95 0.24
N VAL A 26 -15.23 -16.23 -0.12
CA VAL A 26 -15.41 -16.72 -1.50
C VAL A 26 -16.79 -16.35 -2.06
N ARG A 27 -17.86 -16.45 -1.26
CA ARG A 27 -19.22 -16.07 -1.68
C ARG A 27 -19.30 -14.59 -2.08
N HIS A 28 -18.74 -13.71 -1.27
CA HIS A 28 -18.76 -12.27 -1.54
C HIS A 28 -17.88 -11.93 -2.76
N ALA A 29 -16.70 -12.56 -2.88
CA ALA A 29 -15.80 -12.40 -4.02
C ALA A 29 -16.51 -12.66 -5.36
N PHE A 30 -17.26 -13.76 -5.47
CA PHE A 30 -18.08 -14.03 -6.67
C PHE A 30 -19.14 -12.96 -6.93
N GLY A 31 -19.70 -12.36 -5.87
CA GLY A 31 -20.60 -11.22 -5.99
C GLY A 31 -19.93 -9.97 -6.54
N MET A 32 -18.66 -9.71 -6.20
CA MET A 32 -17.88 -8.60 -6.75
C MET A 32 -17.56 -8.82 -8.23
N ILE A 33 -17.11 -10.03 -8.59
CA ILE A 33 -16.81 -10.42 -9.98
C ILE A 33 -18.05 -10.27 -10.87
N ARG A 34 -19.19 -10.85 -10.46
CA ARG A 34 -20.43 -10.78 -11.24
C ARG A 34 -20.95 -9.36 -11.45
N ARG A 35 -20.64 -8.44 -10.54
CA ARG A 35 -21.02 -7.03 -10.62
C ARG A 35 -19.99 -6.16 -11.33
N GLY A 36 -18.88 -6.74 -11.80
CA GLY A 36 -17.78 -6.00 -12.44
C GLY A 36 -17.04 -5.05 -11.49
N VAL A 37 -17.09 -5.31 -10.19
CA VAL A 37 -16.40 -4.49 -9.18
C VAL A 37 -14.92 -4.87 -9.08
N ALA A 38 -14.59 -6.14 -9.30
CA ALA A 38 -13.25 -6.67 -9.18
C ALA A 38 -13.04 -7.85 -10.12
N ASP A 39 -11.84 -7.97 -10.69
CA ASP A 39 -11.41 -9.07 -11.54
C ASP A 39 -10.57 -10.07 -10.73
N PRO A 40 -10.71 -11.39 -10.98
CA PRO A 40 -9.86 -12.38 -10.35
C PRO A 40 -8.44 -12.32 -10.93
N VAL A 41 -7.46 -12.22 -10.04
CA VAL A 41 -6.03 -12.11 -10.39
C VAL A 41 -5.21 -13.31 -9.93
N GLU A 42 -5.70 -14.06 -8.95
CA GLU A 42 -5.20 -15.39 -8.59
C GLU A 42 -6.35 -16.38 -8.43
N LEU A 43 -6.16 -17.61 -8.91
CA LEU A 43 -7.13 -18.69 -8.88
C LEU A 43 -6.51 -19.95 -8.30
N MET A 44 -7.30 -20.72 -7.58
CA MET A 44 -6.93 -22.03 -7.04
C MET A 44 -7.94 -23.09 -7.46
N LEU A 45 -7.46 -24.27 -7.81
CA LEU A 45 -8.30 -25.48 -7.93
C LEU A 45 -8.49 -26.07 -6.53
N ALA A 46 -9.71 -25.98 -6.00
CA ALA A 46 -10.08 -26.58 -4.74
C ALA A 46 -10.13 -28.13 -4.86
N PRO A 47 -10.02 -28.87 -3.75
CA PRO A 47 -10.06 -30.35 -3.76
C PRO A 47 -11.34 -30.97 -4.33
N ASP A 48 -12.41 -30.18 -4.44
CA ASP A 48 -13.68 -30.59 -5.03
C ASP A 48 -13.86 -30.09 -6.47
N ASP A 49 -12.76 -29.93 -7.19
CA ASP A 49 -12.67 -29.52 -8.60
C ASP A 49 -13.26 -28.15 -8.92
N ARG A 50 -13.56 -27.34 -7.91
CA ARG A 50 -14.02 -25.96 -8.10
C ARG A 50 -12.85 -25.01 -8.24
N ILE A 51 -12.91 -24.14 -9.24
CA ILE A 51 -12.01 -22.99 -9.35
C ILE A 51 -12.53 -21.89 -8.44
N VAL A 52 -11.69 -21.46 -7.49
CA VAL A 52 -12.02 -20.40 -6.54
C VAL A 52 -10.98 -19.28 -6.61
N PRO A 53 -11.39 -18.00 -6.53
CA PRO A 53 -10.45 -16.90 -6.46
C PRO A 53 -9.74 -16.88 -5.10
N THR A 54 -8.44 -16.64 -5.11
CA THR A 54 -7.64 -16.38 -3.89
C THR A 54 -7.27 -14.92 -3.76
N ALA A 55 -7.21 -14.19 -4.88
CA ALA A 55 -7.04 -12.75 -4.94
C ALA A 55 -7.90 -12.12 -6.04
N LEU A 56 -8.46 -10.95 -5.75
CA LEU A 56 -9.12 -10.06 -6.68
C LEU A 56 -8.38 -8.73 -6.76
N GLU A 57 -8.44 -8.08 -7.91
CA GLU A 57 -8.06 -6.69 -8.12
C GLU A 57 -9.32 -5.89 -8.49
N LEU A 58 -9.48 -4.67 -7.96
CA LEU A 58 -10.60 -3.82 -8.37
C LEU A 58 -10.50 -3.40 -9.85
N THR A 59 -11.62 -3.42 -10.55
CA THR A 59 -11.67 -3.00 -11.98
C THR A 59 -11.33 -1.52 -12.18
N ARG A 60 -11.52 -0.74 -11.11
CA ARG A 60 -11.18 0.67 -11.01
C ARG A 60 -10.34 0.90 -9.78
N GLU A 61 -9.38 1.81 -9.92
CA GLU A 61 -8.56 2.26 -8.80
C GLU A 61 -9.45 3.00 -7.81
N LEU A 62 -9.44 2.54 -6.55
CA LEU A 62 -9.92 3.32 -5.43
C LEU A 62 -8.76 4.19 -4.94
N SER A 63 -8.59 5.35 -5.56
CA SER A 63 -7.90 6.43 -4.88
C SER A 63 -8.77 6.84 -3.69
N GLY A 64 -8.17 7.32 -2.61
CA GLY A 64 -8.88 7.75 -1.40
C GLY A 64 -9.86 8.93 -1.58
N ALA A 65 -10.30 9.23 -2.80
CA ALA A 65 -11.20 10.31 -3.15
C ALA A 65 -12.57 9.76 -3.58
N TRP A 66 -13.37 9.28 -2.61
CA TRP A 66 -14.82 9.37 -2.78
C TRP A 66 -15.20 10.83 -2.51
N VAL A 67 -15.45 11.60 -3.56
CA VAL A 67 -16.03 12.93 -3.47
C VAL A 67 -17.46 12.86 -4.01
N GLU A 68 -18.43 12.84 -3.11
CA GLU A 68 -19.59 13.74 -3.18
C GLU A 68 -20.04 14.06 -1.74
N GLY A 69 -19.88 15.32 -1.35
CA GLY A 69 -20.59 15.94 -0.21
C GLY A 69 -20.22 15.46 1.19
N GLY A 70 -19.24 16.11 1.83
CA GLY A 70 -19.20 16.20 3.30
C GLY A 70 -17.91 15.70 3.96
N GLY A 71 -17.06 16.65 4.32
CA GLY A 71 -15.98 16.46 5.28
C GLY A 71 -14.61 16.23 4.65
N GLN A 72 -13.67 17.15 4.88
CA GLN A 72 -12.25 16.87 4.69
C GLN A 72 -11.92 15.58 5.43
N ARG A 73 -11.35 14.58 4.74
CA ARG A 73 -10.83 13.39 5.41
C ARG A 73 -9.74 13.83 6.38
N SER A 74 -10.02 13.79 7.69
CA SER A 74 -8.93 13.72 8.66
C SER A 74 -8.37 12.31 8.62
N VAL A 75 -7.45 12.04 7.70
CA VAL A 75 -6.67 10.79 7.74
C VAL A 75 -5.82 10.87 9.01
N GLY A 76 -6.24 10.15 10.05
CA GLY A 76 -5.54 10.17 11.33
C GLY A 76 -4.09 9.74 11.15
N PHE A 77 -3.15 10.63 11.50
CA PHE A 77 -1.73 10.37 11.36
C PHE A 77 -1.30 9.27 12.34
N SER A 78 -0.76 8.17 11.81
CA SER A 78 -0.17 7.08 12.58
C SER A 78 0.84 6.31 11.74
N PHE A 79 1.78 5.60 12.36
CA PHE A 79 2.72 4.75 11.63
C PHE A 79 2.02 3.66 10.80
N ARG A 80 0.88 3.15 11.28
CA ARG A 80 0.04 2.25 10.49
C ARG A 80 -0.48 2.94 9.22
N ALA A 81 -0.95 4.18 9.34
CA ALA A 81 -1.47 4.93 8.22
C ALA A 81 -0.39 5.30 7.19
N VAL A 82 0.88 5.46 7.62
CA VAL A 82 2.03 5.58 6.69
C VAL A 82 2.21 4.30 5.87
N HIS A 83 2.15 3.13 6.51
CA HIS A 83 2.19 1.86 5.77
C HIS A 83 1.02 1.69 4.81
N GLU A 84 -0.19 2.09 5.21
CA GLU A 84 -1.38 2.02 4.36
C GLU A 84 -1.25 2.96 3.15
N ARG A 85 -0.83 4.22 3.38
CA ARG A 85 -0.53 5.18 2.30
C ARG A 85 0.49 4.62 1.31
N ASP A 86 1.54 3.99 1.83
CA ASP A 86 2.63 3.47 1.01
C ASP A 86 2.32 2.07 0.43
N HIS A 87 1.10 1.57 0.61
CA HIS A 87 0.63 0.25 0.17
C HIS A 87 1.52 -0.88 0.68
N TRP A 88 1.94 -0.80 1.94
CA TRP A 88 2.81 -1.78 2.60
C TRP A 88 4.07 -2.09 1.77
N THR A 89 4.58 -1.11 1.04
CA THR A 89 5.76 -1.25 0.19
C THR A 89 6.92 -0.49 0.79
N CYS A 90 8.12 -1.10 0.77
CA CYS A 90 9.33 -0.42 1.21
C CYS A 90 9.71 0.66 0.19
N ALA A 91 9.81 1.91 0.64
CA ALA A 91 10.14 3.06 -0.20
C ALA A 91 11.53 2.99 -0.83
N TYR A 92 12.43 2.14 -0.35
CA TYR A 92 13.80 2.03 -0.85
C TYR A 92 13.97 0.88 -1.85
N CYS A 93 13.57 -0.34 -1.46
CA CYS A 93 13.78 -1.53 -2.27
C CYS A 93 12.55 -1.94 -3.10
N GLY A 94 11.37 -1.35 -2.85
CA GLY A 94 10.13 -1.69 -3.54
C GLY A 94 9.51 -3.04 -3.13
N ARG A 95 10.12 -3.77 -2.19
CA ARG A 95 9.56 -5.03 -1.68
C ARG A 95 8.40 -4.78 -0.72
N SER A 96 7.42 -5.68 -0.73
CA SER A 96 6.34 -5.70 0.24
C SER A 96 6.85 -5.95 1.66
N VAL A 97 6.28 -5.24 2.62
CA VAL A 97 6.57 -5.36 4.05
C VAL A 97 5.34 -5.79 4.82
N SER A 98 5.53 -6.45 5.96
CA SER A 98 4.41 -6.80 6.84
C SER A 98 4.85 -6.85 8.30
N LYS A 99 3.90 -6.89 9.24
CA LYS A 99 4.18 -7.03 10.68
C LYS A 99 4.66 -8.44 11.08
N SER A 100 4.45 -9.43 10.22
CA SER A 100 4.79 -10.83 10.48
C SER A 100 5.28 -11.51 9.20
N PRO A 101 6.39 -11.04 8.61
CA PRO A 101 6.92 -11.60 7.37
C PRO A 101 7.61 -12.94 7.66
N ALA A 102 7.72 -13.79 6.63
CA ALA A 102 8.53 -15.01 6.69
C ALA A 102 10.03 -14.73 6.82
N ILE A 103 10.48 -13.55 6.36
CA ILE A 103 11.87 -13.11 6.39
C ILE A 103 11.94 -11.84 7.25
N GLU A 104 12.74 -11.87 8.33
CA GLU A 104 12.87 -10.77 9.28
C GLU A 104 13.32 -9.45 8.63
N ALA A 105 14.16 -9.53 7.60
CA ALA A 105 14.60 -8.38 6.79
C ALA A 105 13.44 -7.58 6.17
N LEU A 106 12.28 -8.22 5.95
CA LEU A 106 11.05 -7.64 5.38
C LEU A 106 10.06 -7.13 6.44
N LEU A 107 10.46 -7.08 7.72
CA LEU A 107 9.61 -6.56 8.79
C LEU A 107 9.28 -5.10 8.51
N ALA A 108 7.99 -4.78 8.57
CA ALA A 108 7.48 -3.43 8.37
C ALA A 108 7.98 -2.50 9.48
N THR A 109 8.64 -1.42 9.05
CA THR A 109 9.11 -0.33 9.89
C THR A 109 8.76 1.00 9.24
N VAL A 110 8.63 2.06 10.03
CA VAL A 110 8.54 3.43 9.49
C VAL A 110 9.90 4.08 9.64
N ASP A 111 10.37 4.73 8.58
CA ASP A 111 11.63 5.47 8.55
C ASP A 111 11.39 6.96 8.27
N HIS A 112 12.24 7.79 8.86
CA HIS A 112 12.25 9.23 8.62
C HIS A 112 13.24 9.57 7.53
N ILE A 113 12.78 10.18 6.43
CA ILE A 113 13.63 10.62 5.30
C ILE A 113 14.76 11.52 5.81
N MET A 114 14.40 12.61 6.51
CA MET A 114 15.30 13.36 7.35
C MET A 114 15.35 12.70 8.73
N PRO A 115 16.51 12.18 9.19
CA PRO A 115 16.60 11.51 10.48
C PRO A 115 16.21 12.40 11.66
N VAL A 116 15.58 11.81 12.68
CA VAL A 116 15.20 12.53 13.92
C VAL A 116 16.41 13.17 14.60
N SER A 117 17.56 12.50 14.60
CA SER A 117 18.82 13.02 15.13
C SER A 117 19.30 14.31 14.45
N ARG A 118 18.76 14.62 13.27
CA ARG A 118 19.06 15.82 12.48
C ARG A 118 17.85 16.77 12.37
N GLY A 119 16.86 16.62 13.25
CA GLY A 119 15.69 17.50 13.32
C GLY A 119 14.54 17.11 12.41
N GLY A 120 14.52 15.90 11.84
CA GLY A 120 13.41 15.43 11.04
C GLY A 120 12.13 15.20 11.85
N GLU A 121 11.02 15.75 11.36
CA GLU A 121 9.72 15.67 12.01
C GLU A 121 8.96 14.39 11.66
N SER A 122 8.05 13.96 12.53
CA SER A 122 7.11 12.89 12.19
C SER A 122 5.93 13.49 11.42
N SER A 123 6.04 13.57 10.09
CA SER A 123 5.02 14.11 9.20
C SER A 123 4.78 13.19 8.00
N TRP A 124 3.68 13.40 7.28
CA TRP A 124 3.42 12.66 6.04
C TRP A 124 4.56 12.79 5.04
N LEU A 125 5.13 13.99 4.88
CA LEU A 125 6.18 14.22 3.89
C LEU A 125 7.56 13.69 4.31
N ASN A 126 7.77 13.41 5.61
CA ASN A 126 9.05 12.94 6.11
C ASN A 126 9.05 11.46 6.53
N LEU A 127 7.89 10.82 6.66
CA LEU A 127 7.79 9.41 6.99
C LEU A 127 7.49 8.54 5.78
N VAL A 128 8.17 7.40 5.69
CA VAL A 128 7.90 6.37 4.68
C VAL A 128 7.90 4.98 5.28
N SER A 129 7.15 4.08 4.66
CA SER A 129 7.20 2.65 4.91
C SER A 129 8.54 2.09 4.42
N ALA A 130 9.23 1.35 5.28
CA ALA A 130 10.52 0.73 4.99
C ALA A 130 10.58 -0.69 5.56
N CYS A 131 11.34 -1.57 4.91
CA CYS A 131 11.69 -2.85 5.53
C CYS A 131 12.84 -2.67 6.53
N LYS A 132 12.90 -3.53 7.54
CA LYS A 132 13.95 -3.50 8.58
C LYS A 132 15.37 -3.43 8.01
N GLU A 133 15.66 -4.20 6.96
CA GLU A 133 16.96 -4.20 6.29
C GLU A 133 17.31 -2.82 5.70
N CYS A 134 16.40 -2.21 4.93
CA CYS A 134 16.63 -0.90 4.33
C CYS A 134 16.71 0.20 5.40
N ASN A 135 15.83 0.16 6.39
CA ASN A 135 15.83 1.14 7.48
C ASN A 135 17.17 1.12 8.24
N ASN A 136 17.64 -0.08 8.62
CA ASN A 136 18.94 -0.25 9.27
C ASN A 136 20.11 0.18 8.37
N ARG A 137 20.03 -0.10 7.06
CA ARG A 137 21.06 0.33 6.12
C ARG A 137 21.11 1.86 6.00
N LYS A 138 19.97 2.55 5.94
CA LYS A 138 19.94 4.02 5.88
C LYS A 138 20.45 4.63 7.19
N ALA A 139 19.96 4.13 8.33
CA ALA A 139 20.30 4.61 9.67
C ALA A 139 20.06 6.13 9.81
N ASP A 140 21.02 6.85 10.36
CA ASP A 140 20.97 8.29 10.66
C ASP A 140 21.41 9.19 9.48
N ARG A 141 21.31 8.66 8.25
CA ARG A 141 21.63 9.35 7.00
C ARG A 141 20.36 9.70 6.22
N THR A 142 20.47 10.68 5.32
CA THR A 142 19.42 10.92 4.32
C THR A 142 19.45 9.83 3.22
N PRO A 143 18.37 9.66 2.44
CA PRO A 143 18.37 8.77 1.28
C PRO A 143 19.56 8.99 0.33
N GLU A 144 19.92 10.25 0.08
CA GLU A 144 21.02 10.64 -0.80
C GLU A 144 22.36 10.19 -0.22
N GLU A 145 22.62 10.48 1.06
CA GLU A 145 23.84 10.07 1.77
C GLU A 145 23.99 8.54 1.87
N ALA A 146 22.88 7.81 1.94
CA ALA A 146 22.85 6.35 1.97
C ALA A 146 22.92 5.71 0.58
N GLY A 147 22.82 6.49 -0.50
CA GLY A 147 22.68 5.97 -1.87
C GLY A 147 21.41 5.12 -2.05
N MET A 148 20.31 5.56 -1.43
CA MET A 148 19.04 4.84 -1.32
C MET A 148 17.89 5.71 -1.81
N ALA A 149 17.84 5.99 -3.11
CA ALA A 149 16.75 6.76 -3.70
C ALA A 149 15.38 6.16 -3.37
N LEU A 150 14.42 7.03 -3.09
CA LEU A 150 13.03 6.63 -2.89
C LEU A 150 12.44 6.14 -4.22
N ARG A 151 11.64 5.08 -4.15
CA ARG A 151 10.92 4.48 -5.28
C ARG A 151 9.61 5.19 -5.59
N PHE A 152 9.16 6.02 -4.67
CA PHE A 152 7.96 6.84 -4.78
C PHE A 152 8.08 8.04 -3.85
N GLU A 153 7.36 9.10 -4.18
CA GLU A 153 7.33 10.31 -3.38
C GLU A 153 6.33 10.18 -2.21
N PRO A 154 6.70 10.59 -0.99
CA PRO A 154 5.76 10.67 0.12
C PRO A 154 4.77 11.82 -0.13
N TYR A 155 3.53 11.63 0.32
CA TYR A 155 2.47 12.63 0.16
C TYR A 155 1.55 12.67 1.37
N ASP A 156 0.79 13.74 1.48
CA ASP A 156 -0.31 13.84 2.45
C ASP A 156 -1.61 13.30 1.81
N PRO A 157 -2.16 12.19 2.32
CA PRO A 157 -3.37 11.57 1.77
C PRO A 157 -4.63 12.42 1.94
N ALA A 158 -4.59 13.52 2.69
CA ALA A 158 -5.70 14.47 2.79
C ALA A 158 -5.83 15.36 1.53
N VAL A 159 -4.74 15.54 0.77
CA VAL A 159 -4.69 16.48 -0.37
C VAL A 159 -4.12 15.87 -1.65
N ALA A 160 -3.59 14.64 -1.61
CA ALA A 160 -2.98 13.98 -2.75
C ALA A 160 -3.15 12.46 -2.73
N TYR A 161 -2.90 11.81 -3.87
CA TYR A 161 -2.86 10.36 -4.04
C TYR A 161 -1.69 9.95 -4.95
N ARG A 162 -1.35 8.66 -4.99
CA ARG A 162 -0.22 8.14 -5.77
C ARG A 162 -0.71 7.31 -6.97
N VAL A 163 -0.26 7.66 -8.18
CA VAL A 163 -0.52 6.91 -9.42
C VAL A 163 0.82 6.55 -10.07
N GLY A 164 1.06 5.25 -10.30
CA GLY A 164 2.28 4.80 -10.99
C GLY A 164 3.60 5.22 -10.32
N GLY A 165 3.59 5.50 -9.01
CA GLY A 165 4.75 5.98 -8.26
C GLY A 165 4.86 7.51 -8.12
N HIS A 166 4.04 8.27 -8.85
CA HIS A 166 3.99 9.74 -8.81
C HIS A 166 2.83 10.25 -7.95
N VAL A 167 3.00 11.44 -7.36
CA VAL A 167 1.98 12.09 -6.52
C VAL A 167 1.13 13.03 -7.36
N GLU A 168 -0.19 12.86 -7.30
CA GLU A 168 -1.18 13.72 -7.93
C GLU A 168 -2.03 14.41 -6.87
N LEU A 169 -2.29 15.71 -7.03
CA LEU A 169 -3.17 16.46 -6.13
C LEU A 169 -4.61 16.03 -6.32
N ILE A 170 -5.36 15.93 -5.22
CA ILE A 170 -6.80 15.73 -5.27
C ILE A 170 -7.41 16.98 -5.91
N PRO A 171 -8.16 16.85 -7.01
CA PRO A 171 -8.84 17.99 -7.62
C PRO A 171 -9.79 18.62 -6.60
N VAL A 172 -9.60 19.91 -6.31
CA VAL A 172 -10.59 20.68 -5.56
C VAL A 172 -11.74 20.99 -6.52
N ALA A 173 -12.96 20.54 -6.18
CA ALA A 173 -14.14 20.97 -6.90
C ALA A 173 -14.27 22.49 -6.73
N GLY A 174 -14.19 23.22 -7.84
CA GLY A 174 -14.51 24.65 -7.91
C GLY A 174 -16.01 24.90 -7.82
#